data_AF-A0A5N5SIL7-F1
#
_entry.id   AF-A0A5N5SIL7-F1
#
_cell.length_a   1.000
_cell.length_b   1.000
_cell.length_c   1.000
_cell.angle_alpha   90.00
_cell.angle_beta   90.00
_cell.angle_gamma   90.00
#
_symmetry.space_group_name_H-M   'P 1'
#
loop_
_entity.id
_entity.type
_entity.pdbx_description
1 polymer ?
#
loop_
_entity_poly.entity_id
_entity_poly.type
_entity_poly.pdbx_seq_one_letter_code
_entity_poly.pdbx_strand_id
1 'polypeptide(L)'
;MDIEGSEWEALPIMFKNGDFQNVQQFAIEIHAKSIINKTEEEAVSLLQDMWNILLELRKLGFQRVSYEGTPFIGSLYKTPNNEAIPTCGEIFYIRRP
;
A
#
# COMPACT_ATOMS: atom_id res chain seq x y z
N MET A 1 -1.34 -12.87 -3.91
CA MET A 1 -2.25 -12.48 -2.83
C MET A 1 -2.59 -11.03 -3.06
N ASP A 2 -3.86 -10.71 -2.99
CA ASP A 2 -4.36 -9.34 -3.12
C ASP A 2 -4.50 -8.73 -1.72
N ILE A 3 -4.25 -7.44 -1.58
CA ILE A 3 -4.33 -6.70 -0.30
C ILE A 3 -4.96 -5.34 -0.55
N GLU A 4 -6.08 -5.07 0.10
CA GLU A 4 -6.81 -3.80 0.00
C GLU A 4 -7.38 -3.32 1.36
N GLY A 5 -7.60 -2.00 1.46
CA GLY A 5 -8.35 -1.41 2.58
C GLY A 5 -7.91 -1.84 3.98
N SER A 6 -8.81 -2.45 4.74
CA SER A 6 -8.58 -2.90 6.12
C SER A 6 -7.66 -4.12 6.23
N GLU A 7 -7.34 -4.82 5.13
CA GLU A 7 -6.47 -5.99 5.16
C GLU A 7 -5.02 -5.63 5.52
N TRP A 8 -4.64 -4.36 5.32
CA TRP A 8 -3.37 -3.82 5.80
C TRP A 8 -3.16 -4.05 7.30
N GLU A 9 -4.22 -3.98 8.11
CA GLU A 9 -4.17 -4.16 9.56
C GLU A 9 -3.84 -5.61 9.96
N ALA A 10 -4.13 -6.58 9.08
CA ALA A 10 -3.85 -7.99 9.31
C ALA A 10 -2.41 -8.38 8.96
N LEU A 11 -1.72 -7.61 8.11
CA LEU A 11 -0.37 -7.95 7.65
C LEU A 11 0.66 -8.15 8.79
N PRO A 12 0.71 -7.30 9.83
CA PRO A 12 1.64 -7.50 10.95
C PRO A 12 1.51 -8.84 11.65
N ILE A 13 0.28 -9.30 11.90
CA ILE A 13 0.05 -10.59 12.56
C ILE A 13 0.37 -11.75 11.62
N MET A 14 0.07 -11.61 10.33
CA MET A 14 0.39 -12.62 9.31
C MET A 14 1.90 -12.79 9.10
N PHE A 15 2.68 -11.69 9.15
CA PHE A 15 4.14 -11.75 9.16
C PHE A 15 4.65 -12.57 10.34
N LYS A 16 4.14 -12.29 11.54
CA LYS A 16 4.54 -12.97 12.78
C LYS A 16 4.23 -14.47 12.76
N ASN A 17 3.10 -14.85 12.16
CA ASN A 17 2.69 -16.25 12.06
C ASN A 17 3.42 -17.00 10.93
N GLY A 18 4.13 -16.29 10.05
CA GLY A 18 4.77 -16.89 8.88
C GLY A 18 3.78 -17.28 7.79
N ASP A 19 2.60 -16.65 7.72
CA ASP A 19 1.53 -17.04 6.79
C ASP A 19 1.93 -16.86 5.31
N PHE A 20 3.00 -16.12 5.04
CA PHE A 20 3.49 -15.83 3.69
C PHE A 20 4.57 -16.78 3.18
N GLN A 21 4.85 -17.92 3.83
CA GLN A 21 5.89 -18.86 3.35
C GLN A 21 5.65 -19.31 1.90
N ASN A 22 4.40 -19.60 1.56
CA ASN A 22 4.03 -20.12 0.24
C ASN A 22 3.54 -19.03 -0.74
N VAL A 23 3.51 -17.76 -0.33
CA VAL A 23 3.10 -16.66 -1.20
C VAL A 23 4.28 -16.25 -2.09
N GLN A 24 4.03 -16.18 -3.40
CA GLN A 24 5.04 -15.80 -4.40
C GLN A 24 4.84 -14.39 -4.94
N GLN A 25 3.64 -13.84 -4.83
CA GLN A 25 3.30 -12.54 -5.44
C GLN A 25 2.28 -11.80 -4.57
N PHE A 26 2.42 -10.48 -4.51
CA PHE A 26 1.41 -9.58 -3.97
C PHE A 26 0.99 -8.53 -4.99
N ALA A 27 -0.30 -8.23 -5.03
CA ALA A 27 -0.86 -6.97 -5.49
C ALA A 27 -1.36 -6.24 -4.24
N ILE A 28 -0.98 -4.97 -4.07
CA ILE A 28 -1.31 -4.20 -2.86
C ILE A 28 -1.87 -2.86 -3.28
N GLU A 29 -3.12 -2.60 -2.95
CA GLU A 29 -3.78 -1.34 -3.21
C GLU A 29 -3.46 -0.31 -2.11
N ILE A 30 -3.19 0.92 -2.54
CA ILE A 30 -2.95 2.09 -1.68
C ILE A 30 -4.03 3.12 -1.93
N HIS A 31 -4.67 3.58 -0.84
CA HIS A 31 -5.65 4.67 -0.84
C HIS A 31 -5.12 5.90 -0.10
N ALA A 32 -4.46 6.80 -0.83
CA ALA A 32 -3.92 8.05 -0.29
C ALA A 32 -5.00 9.10 0.03
N LYS A 33 -6.25 8.92 -0.43
CA LYS A 33 -7.34 9.87 -0.15
C LYS A 33 -7.63 10.03 1.35
N SER A 34 -7.43 8.96 2.12
CA SER A 34 -7.62 8.95 3.57
C SER A 34 -6.67 9.89 4.31
N ILE A 35 -5.51 10.20 3.71
CA ILE A 35 -4.48 11.09 4.28
C ILE A 35 -4.96 12.55 4.28
N ILE A 36 -5.75 12.94 3.28
CA ILE A 36 -6.17 14.34 3.07
C ILE A 36 -6.97 14.89 4.25
N ASN A 37 -7.70 14.03 4.96
CA ASN A 37 -8.56 14.41 6.08
C ASN A 37 -7.89 14.21 7.45
N LYS A 38 -6.61 13.86 7.48
CA LYS A 38 -5.85 13.62 8.72
C LYS A 38 -5.04 14.85 9.10
N THR A 39 -4.77 15.00 10.39
CA THR A 39 -3.71 15.90 10.86
C THR A 39 -2.35 15.43 10.36
N GLU A 40 -1.35 16.30 10.38
CA GLU A 40 0.02 15.95 9.97
C GLU A 40 0.57 14.76 10.78
N GLU A 41 0.35 14.76 12.09
CA GLU A 41 0.80 13.69 12.98
C GLU A 41 0.16 12.34 12.63
N GLU A 42 -1.16 12.31 12.43
CA GLU A 42 -1.89 11.11 12.02
C GLU A 42 -1.48 10.61 10.63
N ALA A 43 -1.25 11.53 9.69
CA ALA A 43 -0.79 11.22 8.35
C ALA A 43 0.61 10.60 8.36
N VAL A 44 1.54 11.21 9.11
CA VAL A 44 2.91 10.72 9.26
C VAL A 44 2.91 9.33 9.91
N SER A 45 2.13 9.13 10.98
CA SER A 45 2.02 7.82 11.63
C SER A 45 1.52 6.75 10.65
N LEU A 46 0.45 7.02 9.91
CA LEU A 46 -0.10 6.09 8.92
C LEU A 46 0.94 5.73 7.84
N LEU A 47 1.63 6.73 7.29
CA LEU A 47 2.64 6.52 6.26
C LEU A 47 3.82 5.70 6.76
N GLN A 48 4.23 5.90 8.02
CA GLN A 48 5.27 5.10 8.67
C GLN A 48 4.85 3.64 8.84
N ASP A 49 3.62 3.39 9.27
CA ASP A 49 3.09 2.03 9.43
C ASP A 49 3.04 1.28 8.09
N MET A 50 2.51 1.94 7.05
CA MET A 50 2.50 1.39 5.69
C MET A 50 3.93 1.11 5.20
N TRP A 51 4.86 2.05 5.40
CA TRP A 51 6.26 1.88 5.01
C TRP A 51 6.92 0.68 5.71
N ASN A 52 6.68 0.51 7.00
CA ASN A 52 7.21 -0.63 7.77
C ASN A 52 6.72 -1.97 7.22
N ILE A 53 5.44 -2.06 6.84
CA ILE A 53 4.88 -3.25 6.18
C ILE A 53 5.61 -3.56 4.87
N LEU A 54 5.85 -2.54 4.03
CA LEU A 54 6.57 -2.72 2.78
C LEU A 54 8.04 -3.16 3.01
N LEU A 55 8.66 -2.70 4.09
CA LEU A 55 9.98 -3.17 4.50
C LEU A 55 9.98 -4.63 4.97
N GLU A 56 8.96 -5.07 5.70
CA GLU A 56 8.81 -6.48 6.10
C GLU A 56 8.64 -7.41 4.89
N LEU A 57 7.81 -7.01 3.91
CA LEU A 57 7.72 -7.73 2.64
C LEU A 57 9.09 -7.86 1.96
N ARG A 58 9.87 -6.79 1.94
CA ARG A 58 11.22 -6.82 1.38
C ARG A 58 12.15 -7.77 2.13
N LYS A 59 12.10 -7.81 3.47
CA LYS A 59 12.88 -8.76 4.28
C LYS A 59 12.52 -10.22 3.97
N LEU A 60 11.25 -10.47 3.64
CA LEU A 60 10.75 -11.76 3.18
C LEU A 60 11.08 -12.08 1.71
N GLY A 61 11.96 -11.31 1.06
CA GLY A 61 12.42 -11.57 -0.30
C GLY A 61 11.49 -11.08 -1.40
N PHE A 62 10.42 -10.36 -1.09
CA PHE A 62 9.57 -9.73 -2.10
C PHE A 62 10.26 -8.48 -2.67
N GLN A 63 10.33 -8.42 -4.00
CA GLN A 63 10.84 -7.28 -4.75
C GLN A 63 9.69 -6.58 -5.45
N ARG A 64 9.64 -5.26 -5.33
CA ARG A 64 8.68 -4.44 -6.10
C ARG A 64 9.03 -4.52 -7.58
N VAL A 65 8.06 -4.87 -8.41
CA VAL A 65 8.22 -4.96 -9.87
C VAL A 65 7.62 -3.76 -10.59
N SER A 66 6.49 -3.27 -10.11
CA SER A 66 5.80 -2.13 -10.73
C SER A 66 4.93 -1.41 -9.70
N TYR A 67 4.55 -0.19 -10.07
CA TYR A 67 3.49 0.58 -9.45
C TYR A 67 2.63 1.15 -10.58
N GLU A 68 1.32 1.04 -10.43
CA GLU A 68 0.34 1.61 -11.36
C GLU A 68 -0.65 2.46 -10.57
N GLY A 69 -0.81 3.73 -10.95
CA GLY A 69 -1.87 4.56 -10.37
C GLY A 69 -3.22 4.16 -10.96
N THR A 70 -4.26 4.11 -10.14
CA THR A 70 -5.61 3.69 -10.55
C THR A 70 -6.51 4.93 -10.73
N PRO A 71 -6.68 5.45 -11.96
CA PRO A 71 -7.46 6.66 -12.22
C PRO A 71 -8.96 6.35 -12.26
N PHE A 72 -9.58 6.19 -11.09
CA PHE A 72 -11.03 6.17 -10.97
C PHE A 72 -11.54 7.56 -10.60
N ILE A 73 -12.67 8.01 -11.15
CA ILE A 73 -13.20 9.37 -10.89
C ILE A 73 -13.37 9.63 -9.38
N GLY A 74 -13.74 8.60 -8.60
CA GLY A 74 -13.86 8.68 -7.14
C GLY A 74 -12.53 8.80 -6.38
N SER A 75 -11.41 8.47 -7.02
CA SER A 75 -10.05 8.49 -6.46
C SER A 75 -9.20 9.66 -6.94
N LEU A 76 -9.77 10.67 -7.60
CA LEU A 76 -9.02 11.86 -8.00
C LEU A 76 -9.07 12.93 -6.88
N TYR A 77 -7.91 13.41 -6.46
CA TYR A 77 -7.77 14.65 -5.72
C TYR A 77 -7.60 15.81 -6.69
N LYS A 78 -8.31 16.91 -6.46
CA LYS A 78 -8.13 18.16 -7.21
C LYS A 78 -7.26 19.11 -6.41
N THR A 79 -6.11 19.49 -6.96
CA THR A 79 -5.24 20.50 -6.36
C THR A 79 -5.89 21.89 -6.44
N PRO A 80 -5.40 22.89 -5.67
CA PRO A 80 -5.84 24.29 -5.82
C PRO A 80 -5.67 24.85 -7.24
N ASN A 81 -4.74 24.28 -8.02
CA ASN A 81 -4.49 24.66 -9.42
C ASN A 81 -5.36 23.88 -10.43
N ASN A 82 -6.36 23.13 -9.96
CA ASN A 82 -7.28 22.32 -10.75
C ASN A 82 -6.61 21.14 -11.50
N GLU A 83 -5.46 20.66 -11.00
CA GLU A 83 -4.84 19.43 -11.48
C GLU A 83 -5.50 18.22 -10.82
N ALA A 84 -5.68 17.14 -11.58
CA ALA A 84 -6.24 15.89 -11.08
C ALA A 84 -5.11 14.90 -10.75
N ILE A 85 -4.98 14.53 -9.49
CA ILE A 85 -3.98 13.59 -9.00
C ILE A 85 -4.68 12.28 -8.59
N PRO A 86 -4.30 11.11 -9.14
CA PRO A 86 -4.75 9.82 -8.65
C PRO A 86 -4.34 9.63 -7.19
N THR A 87 -5.29 9.27 -6.34
CA THR A 87 -5.09 8.94 -4.92
C THR A 87 -5.18 7.45 -4.64
N CYS A 88 -5.38 6.65 -5.68
CA CYS A 88 -5.32 5.20 -5.60
C CYS A 88 -4.22 4.67 -6.51
N GLY A 89 -3.62 3.55 -6.13
CA GLY A 89 -2.67 2.84 -6.97
C GLY A 89 -2.32 1.48 -6.39
N GLU A 90 -1.79 0.63 -7.25
CA GLU A 90 -1.43 -0.75 -6.94
C GLU A 90 0.08 -0.92 -7.02
N ILE A 91 0.66 -1.55 -5.99
CA ILE A 91 2.04 -2.00 -6.01
C ILE A 91 2.07 -3.51 -6.23
N PHE A 92 2.86 -3.93 -7.22
CA PHE A 92 3.09 -5.34 -7.48
C PHE A 92 4.45 -5.77 -6.92
N TYR A 93 4.44 -6.87 -6.16
CA TYR A 93 5.61 -7.50 -5.58
C TYR A 93 5.72 -8.95 -6.03
N ILE A 94 6.94 -9.41 -6.29
CA ILE A 94 7.24 -10.82 -6.55
C ILE A 94 8.35 -11.30 -5.62
N ARG A 95 8.22 -12.51 -5.09
CA ARG A 95 9.32 -13.25 -4.46
C ARG A 95 9.92 -14.13 -5.54
N ARG A 96 11.21 -13.95 -5.81
CA ARG A 96 11.93 -14.86 -6.72
C ARG A 96 12.44 -16.04 -5.90
N PRO A 97 12.30 -17.28 -6.40
CA PRO A 97 12.88 -18.47 -5.77
C PRO A 97 14.41 -18.43 -5.74
#